data_AF-A0A6I2XCI3-F1
#
_entry.id   AF-A0A6I2XCI3-F1
#
_cell.length_a   1.000
_cell.length_b   1.000
_cell.length_c   1.000
_cell.angle_alpha   90.00
_cell.angle_beta   90.00
_cell.angle_gamma   90.00
#
_symmetry.space_group_name_H-M   'P 1'
#
loop_
_entity.id
_entity.type
_entity.pdbx_description
1 polymer ?
#
loop_
_entity_poly.entity_id
_entity_poly.type
_entity_poly.pdbx_seq_one_letter_code
_entity_poly.pdbx_strand_id
1 'polypeptide(L)'
;IGEVIGPKGKMINQIQDDTGADISIEDDGTVYIGAVDGPSAEAAKAAINAIANPHVPEIGERFLGTVVKLATFGAFISLVPGRDGLLHISELKKMAGGKRVENVEDVLEVGQRIQVEISKIDDRGKLSLSPVDVEEA
;
A
#
# COMPACT_ATOMS: atom_id res chain seq x y z
N ILE A 1 8.10 -25.54 -4.58
CA ILE A 1 8.70 -25.96 -3.28
C ILE A 1 10.24 -26.14 -3.35
N GLY A 2 10.86 -26.22 -4.54
CA GLY A 2 12.33 -26.34 -4.69
C GLY A 2 13.10 -25.05 -5.01
N GLU A 3 12.42 -23.90 -5.12
CA GLU A 3 13.04 -22.59 -5.43
C GLU A 3 13.07 -21.62 -4.23
N VAL A 4 12.69 -22.08 -3.04
CA VAL A 4 12.68 -21.22 -1.84
C VAL A 4 14.05 -21.22 -1.14
N ILE A 5 14.92 -22.16 -1.49
CA ILE A 5 16.26 -22.34 -0.90
C ILE A 5 17.32 -21.75 -1.83
N GLY A 6 17.29 -20.43 -1.99
CA GLY A 6 18.35 -19.62 -2.62
C GLY A 6 17.76 -18.45 -3.42
N PRO A 7 18.44 -17.29 -3.59
CA PRO A 7 19.49 -16.65 -2.80
C PRO A 7 18.94 -15.79 -1.64
N LYS A 8 17.61 -15.71 -1.45
CA LYS A 8 16.96 -14.85 -0.44
C LYS A 8 17.21 -15.29 1.01
N GLY A 9 17.26 -16.59 1.29
CA GLY A 9 17.55 -17.12 2.62
C GLY A 9 18.96 -16.77 3.13
N LYS A 10 19.92 -16.52 2.22
CA LYS A 10 21.26 -16.05 2.58
C LYS A 10 21.22 -14.62 3.12
N MET A 11 20.33 -13.80 2.57
CA MET A 11 20.16 -12.41 2.97
C MET A 11 19.44 -12.30 4.32
N ILE A 12 18.43 -13.15 4.56
CA ILE A 12 17.78 -13.24 5.87
C ILE A 12 18.77 -13.72 6.93
N ASN A 13 19.54 -14.77 6.66
CA ASN A 13 20.60 -15.20 7.59
C ASN A 13 21.65 -14.09 7.82
N GLN A 14 22.00 -13.31 6.80
CA GLN A 14 22.94 -12.19 6.95
C GLN A 14 22.35 -11.08 7.83
N ILE A 15 21.08 -10.71 7.64
CA ILE A 15 20.42 -9.72 8.50
C ILE A 15 20.31 -10.24 9.93
N GLN A 16 19.97 -11.51 10.13
CA GLN A 16 19.93 -12.13 11.46
C GLN A 16 21.32 -12.11 12.14
N ASP A 17 22.40 -12.32 11.38
CA ASP A 17 23.78 -12.28 11.87
C ASP A 17 24.23 -10.83 12.21
N ASP A 18 23.89 -9.87 11.35
CA ASP A 18 24.25 -8.45 11.53
C ASP A 18 23.43 -7.75 12.61
N THR A 19 22.17 -8.14 12.80
CA THR A 19 21.24 -7.50 13.74
C THR A 19 20.99 -8.29 15.02
N GLY A 20 21.34 -9.59 15.05
CA GLY A 20 21.04 -10.48 16.18
C GLY A 20 19.55 -10.77 16.38
N ALA A 21 18.69 -10.35 15.46
CA ALA A 21 17.26 -10.66 15.47
C ALA A 21 16.99 -12.03 14.82
N ASP A 22 16.01 -12.76 15.34
CA ASP A 22 15.42 -13.94 14.73
C ASP A 22 14.35 -13.52 13.73
N ILE A 23 14.48 -13.95 12.48
CA ILE A 23 13.59 -13.53 11.38
C ILE A 23 12.99 -14.78 10.75
N SER A 24 11.67 -14.91 10.87
CA SER A 24 10.89 -16.00 10.29
C SER A 24 9.92 -15.47 9.23
N ILE A 25 9.82 -16.13 8.09
CA ILE A 25 8.92 -15.75 6.99
C ILE A 25 7.98 -16.92 6.74
N GLU A 26 6.68 -16.66 6.76
CA GLU A 26 5.65 -17.64 6.41
C GLU A 26 5.37 -17.63 4.90
N ASP A 27 4.83 -18.74 4.39
CA ASP A 27 4.50 -18.94 2.96
C ASP A 27 3.41 -17.98 2.45
N ASP A 28 2.70 -17.29 3.35
CA ASP A 28 1.71 -16.26 3.05
C ASP A 28 2.33 -14.86 2.88
N GLY A 29 3.63 -14.71 3.14
CA GLY A 29 4.35 -13.44 3.07
C GLY A 29 4.41 -12.67 4.40
N THR A 30 3.90 -13.23 5.50
CA THR A 30 4.01 -12.64 6.83
C THR A 30 5.44 -12.81 7.36
N VAL A 31 6.06 -11.70 7.77
CA VAL A 31 7.43 -11.68 8.32
C VAL A 31 7.37 -11.42 9.83
N TYR A 32 7.86 -12.37 10.61
CA TYR A 32 7.99 -12.28 12.06
C TYR A 32 9.43 -11.91 12.41
N ILE A 33 9.57 -10.87 13.23
CA ILE A 33 10.87 -10.39 13.71
C ILE A 33 10.85 -10.50 15.24
N GLY A 34 11.71 -11.35 15.79
CA GLY A 34 11.95 -11.46 17.23
C GLY A 34 13.36 -10.99 17.58
N ALA A 35 13.51 -9.97 18.42
CA ALA A 35 14.82 -9.55 18.92
C ALA A 35 14.84 -9.53 20.44
N VAL A 36 16.03 -9.67 21.03
CA VAL A 36 16.24 -9.64 22.48
C VAL A 36 16.25 -8.20 23.04
N ASP A 37 16.40 -7.22 22.15
CA ASP A 37 16.47 -5.79 22.46
C ASP A 37 15.77 -4.95 21.38
N GLY A 38 15.13 -3.86 21.81
CA GLY A 38 14.36 -2.96 20.92
C GLY A 38 15.15 -2.38 19.73
N PRO A 39 16.42 -1.96 19.90
CA PRO A 39 17.23 -1.42 18.80
C PRO A 39 17.51 -2.45 17.70
N SER A 40 17.77 -3.71 18.07
CA SER A 40 18.00 -4.80 17.11
C SER A 40 16.76 -5.14 16.30
N ALA A 41 15.57 -5.10 16.92
CA ALA A 41 14.30 -5.27 16.19
C ALA A 41 14.08 -4.17 15.14
N GLU A 42 14.42 -2.92 15.47
CA GLU A 42 14.28 -1.79 14.56
C GLU A 42 15.28 -1.86 13.39
N ALA A 43 16.52 -2.24 13.66
CA ALA A 43 17.55 -2.45 12.64
C ALA A 43 17.18 -3.61 11.68
N ALA A 44 16.70 -4.73 12.23
CA ALA A 44 16.23 -5.86 11.44
C ALA A 44 15.03 -5.47 10.56
N LYS A 45 14.05 -4.76 11.14
CA LYS A 45 12.90 -4.23 10.40
C LYS A 45 13.33 -3.30 9.26
N ALA A 46 14.27 -2.39 9.51
CA ALA A 46 14.77 -1.47 8.48
C ALA A 46 15.51 -2.19 7.35
N ALA A 47 16.36 -3.17 7.69
CA ALA A 47 17.10 -3.97 6.71
C ALA A 47 16.17 -4.83 5.85
N ILE A 48 15.18 -5.48 6.48
CA ILE A 48 14.16 -6.26 5.77
C ILE A 48 13.33 -5.32 4.89
N ASN A 49 12.90 -4.16 5.38
CA ASN A 49 12.10 -3.23 4.59
C ASN A 49 12.88 -2.69 3.36
N ALA A 50 14.20 -2.50 3.49
CA ALA A 50 15.05 -2.09 2.37
C ALA A 50 15.20 -3.18 1.29
N ILE A 51 15.18 -4.46 1.66
CA ILE A 51 15.38 -5.60 0.75
C ILE A 51 14.06 -6.12 0.20
N ALA A 52 13.01 -6.11 1.03
CA ALA A 52 11.69 -6.64 0.76
C ALA A 52 10.75 -5.60 0.16
N ASN A 53 11.24 -4.50 -0.41
CA ASN A 53 10.38 -3.45 -0.95
C ASN A 53 9.81 -3.84 -2.34
N PRO A 54 8.52 -4.19 -2.44
CA PRO A 54 7.68 -3.66 -3.49
C PRO A 54 6.72 -2.70 -2.83
N HIS A 55 7.17 -1.46 -2.54
CA HIS A 55 6.37 -0.32 -2.09
C HIS A 55 5.07 -0.75 -1.39
N VAL A 56 5.13 -1.40 -0.22
CA VAL A 56 3.86 -1.73 0.47
C VAL A 56 3.28 -0.38 0.83
N PRO A 57 2.25 0.09 0.12
CA PRO A 57 1.97 1.50 0.10
C PRO A 57 1.34 1.82 1.44
N GLU A 58 1.98 2.68 2.24
CA GLU A 58 1.63 2.82 3.66
C GLU A 58 0.31 3.60 3.81
N ILE A 59 -0.43 3.32 4.88
CA ILE A 59 -1.64 4.10 5.20
C ILE A 59 -1.20 5.56 5.45
N GLY A 60 -1.84 6.51 4.77
CA GLY A 60 -1.48 7.93 4.77
C GLY A 60 -0.51 8.34 3.66
N GLU A 61 -0.01 7.40 2.85
CA GLU A 61 0.83 7.74 1.71
C GLU A 61 -0.02 8.21 0.53
N ARG A 62 0.43 9.30 -0.10
CA ARG A 62 -0.26 9.94 -1.23
C ARG A 62 0.33 9.47 -2.54
N PHE A 63 -0.52 8.91 -3.39
CA PHE A 63 -0.17 8.44 -4.72
C PHE A 63 -0.93 9.21 -5.79
N LEU A 64 -0.28 9.40 -6.94
CA LEU A 64 -0.92 9.92 -8.13
C LEU A 64 -1.43 8.74 -8.96
N GLY A 65 -2.70 8.41 -8.76
CA GLY A 65 -3.34 7.27 -9.40
C GLY A 65 -4.05 7.66 -10.69
N THR A 66 -4.25 6.68 -11.58
CA THR A 66 -5.04 6.85 -12.80
C THR A 66 -6.34 6.08 -12.68
N VAL A 67 -7.48 6.73 -12.96
CA VAL A 67 -8.79 6.07 -12.98
C VAL A 67 -8.81 5.07 -14.13
N VAL A 68 -8.90 3.78 -13.81
CA VAL A 68 -8.99 2.72 -14.81
C VAL A 68 -10.43 2.29 -15.09
N LYS A 69 -11.32 2.47 -14.11
CA LYS A 69 -12.71 2.07 -14.22
C LYS A 69 -13.58 2.87 -13.26
N LEU A 70 -14.76 3.29 -13.73
CA LEU A 70 -15.79 3.91 -12.92
C LEU A 70 -16.91 2.89 -12.64
N ALA A 71 -17.49 2.95 -11.45
CA ALA A 71 -18.63 2.15 -11.02
C ALA A 71 -19.65 3.01 -10.27
N THR A 72 -20.90 2.58 -10.20
CA THR A 72 -21.98 3.35 -9.56
C THR A 72 -21.75 3.65 -8.07
N PHE A 73 -20.89 2.88 -7.39
CA PHE A 73 -20.57 3.05 -5.98
C PHE A 73 -19.14 3.60 -5.72
N GLY A 74 -18.34 3.83 -6.77
CA GLY A 74 -16.96 4.28 -6.62
C GLY A 74 -16.12 4.24 -7.89
N ALA A 75 -14.86 4.59 -7.78
CA ALA A 75 -13.88 4.55 -8.87
C ALA A 75 -12.72 3.61 -8.52
N PHE A 76 -12.28 2.84 -9.50
CA PHE A 76 -11.07 2.05 -9.43
C PHE A 76 -9.91 2.85 -9.99
N ILE A 77 -8.89 3.03 -9.16
CA ILE A 77 -7.73 3.85 -9.45
C ILE A 77 -6.51 2.94 -9.35
N SER A 78 -5.77 2.84 -10.43
CA SER A 78 -4.51 2.10 -10.44
C SER A 78 -3.39 3.03 -9.96
N LEU A 79 -2.73 2.63 -8.88
CA LEU A 79 -1.63 3.41 -8.29
C LEU A 79 -0.29 2.94 -8.86
N VAL A 80 -0.07 1.62 -8.84
CA VAL A 80 1.14 0.96 -9.31
C VAL A 80 0.76 -0.34 -10.03
N PRO A 81 1.61 -0.85 -10.94
CA PRO A 81 1.34 -2.09 -11.67
C PRO A 81 1.07 -3.25 -10.69
N GLY A 82 -0.14 -3.81 -10.74
CA GLY A 82 -0.56 -4.91 -9.86
C GLY A 82 -1.20 -4.49 -8.54
N ARG A 83 -1.37 -3.18 -8.27
CA ARG A 83 -2.17 -2.69 -7.14
C ARG A 83 -3.18 -1.64 -7.56
N ASP A 84 -4.44 -2.01 -7.40
CA ASP A 84 -5.58 -1.14 -7.61
C ASP A 84 -6.19 -0.76 -6.27
N GLY A 85 -6.60 0.50 -6.16
CA GLY A 85 -7.36 0.99 -5.04
C GLY A 85 -8.78 1.36 -5.43
N LEU A 86 -9.67 1.24 -4.46
CA LEU A 86 -11.07 1.59 -4.59
C LEU A 86 -11.35 2.88 -3.85
N LEU A 87 -11.86 3.86 -4.59
CA LEU A 87 -12.30 5.13 -4.07
C LEU A 87 -13.83 5.14 -4.00
N HIS A 88 -14.38 5.20 -2.80
CA HIS A 88 -15.82 5.11 -2.60
C HIS A 88 -16.52 6.43 -2.93
N ILE A 89 -17.74 6.39 -3.48
CA ILE A 89 -18.51 7.62 -3.81
C ILE A 89 -18.77 8.51 -2.57
N SER A 90 -18.81 7.92 -1.38
CA SER A 90 -18.92 8.68 -0.12
C SER A 90 -17.72 9.59 0.12
N GLU A 91 -16.52 9.18 -0.31
CA GLU A 91 -15.29 9.95 -0.15
C GLU A 91 -15.19 11.07 -1.20
N LEU A 92 -15.76 10.89 -2.40
CA LEU A 92 -15.85 11.96 -3.42
C LEU A 92 -16.66 13.17 -2.97
N LYS A 93 -17.62 12.98 -2.06
CA LYS A 93 -18.39 14.10 -1.49
C LYS A 93 -17.50 15.08 -0.74
N LYS A 94 -16.36 14.63 -0.20
CA LYS A 94 -15.39 15.50 0.48
C LYS A 94 -14.77 16.48 -0.52
N MET A 95 -14.34 15.98 -1.70
CA MET A 95 -13.82 16.82 -2.78
C MET A 95 -14.87 17.76 -3.38
N ALA A 96 -16.13 17.33 -3.46
CA ALA A 96 -17.19 18.14 -4.07
C ALA A 96 -17.69 19.27 -3.14
N GLY A 97 -16.95 19.62 -2.09
CA GLY A 97 -17.32 20.65 -1.11
C GLY A 97 -18.61 20.31 -0.36
N GLY A 98 -18.85 19.02 -0.09
CA GLY A 98 -20.08 18.54 0.55
C GLY A 98 -21.28 18.43 -0.39
N LYS A 99 -21.13 18.71 -1.69
CA LYS A 99 -22.19 18.44 -2.67
C LYS A 99 -22.40 16.94 -2.80
N ARG A 100 -23.68 16.54 -2.85
CA ARG A 100 -24.06 15.14 -3.02
C ARG A 100 -23.69 14.73 -4.44
N VAL A 101 -22.59 13.99 -4.58
CA VAL A 101 -22.23 13.32 -5.83
C VAL A 101 -23.23 12.17 -6.04
N GLU A 102 -24.04 12.28 -7.10
CA GLU A 102 -24.98 11.23 -7.51
C GLU A 102 -24.30 10.22 -8.45
N ASN A 103 -23.44 10.69 -9.36
CA ASN A 103 -22.64 9.84 -10.24
C ASN A 103 -21.16 10.16 -10.08
N VAL A 104 -20.31 9.13 -10.00
CA VAL A 104 -18.85 9.31 -10.03
C VAL A 104 -18.36 9.90 -11.35
N GLU A 105 -19.12 9.72 -12.43
CA GLU A 105 -18.81 10.23 -13.77
C GLU A 105 -18.87 11.76 -13.86
N ASP A 106 -19.59 12.41 -12.94
CA ASP A 106 -19.68 13.88 -12.88
C ASP A 106 -18.41 14.52 -12.30
N VAL A 107 -17.57 13.74 -11.62
CA VAL A 107 -16.37 14.21 -10.90
C VAL A 107 -15.08 13.52 -11.36
N LEU A 108 -15.18 12.32 -11.90
CA LEU A 108 -14.04 11.53 -12.36
C LEU A 108 -14.28 10.98 -13.77
N GLU A 109 -13.24 11.04 -14.60
CA GLU A 109 -13.22 10.45 -15.93
C GLU A 109 -12.24 9.26 -15.99
N VAL A 110 -12.53 8.27 -16.83
CA VAL A 110 -11.59 7.17 -17.09
C VAL A 110 -10.34 7.73 -17.77
N GLY A 111 -9.17 7.41 -17.22
CA GLY A 111 -7.88 7.95 -17.65
C GLY A 111 -7.47 9.23 -16.92
N GLN A 112 -8.33 9.81 -16.08
CA GLN A 112 -7.99 10.96 -15.27
C GLN A 112 -6.96 10.59 -14.20
N ARG A 113 -5.99 11.48 -14.02
CA ARG A 113 -5.00 11.39 -12.95
C ARG A 113 -5.49 12.17 -11.75
N ILE A 114 -5.56 11.50 -10.61
CA ILE A 114 -6.02 12.10 -9.35
C ILE A 114 -5.06 11.69 -8.23
N GLN A 115 -4.79 12.63 -7.33
CA GLN A 115 -4.02 12.36 -6.13
C GLN A 115 -4.93 11.77 -5.06
N VAL A 116 -4.54 10.60 -4.57
CA VAL A 116 -5.30 9.80 -3.62
C VAL A 116 -4.38 9.34 -2.51
N GLU A 117 -4.93 9.21 -1.32
CA GLU A 117 -4.24 8.73 -0.14
C GLU A 117 -4.79 7.37 0.25
N ILE A 118 -3.92 6.48 0.72
CA ILE A 118 -4.35 5.17 1.19
C ILE A 118 -4.91 5.33 2.59
N SER A 119 -6.22 5.19 2.72
CA SER A 119 -6.89 5.26 4.02
C SER A 119 -6.87 3.93 4.75
N LYS A 120 -6.89 2.81 4.02
CA LYS A 120 -6.86 1.47 4.61
C LYS A 120 -6.34 0.43 3.63
N ILE A 121 -5.62 -0.56 4.16
CA ILE A 121 -5.18 -1.74 3.42
C ILE A 121 -5.92 -2.94 4.03
N ASP A 122 -6.61 -3.69 3.19
CA ASP A 122 -7.26 -4.94 3.58
C ASP A 122 -6.30 -6.12 3.36
N ASP A 123 -6.35 -7.16 4.19
CA ASP A 123 -5.50 -8.38 4.08
C ASP A 123 -5.60 -9.08 2.71
N ARG A 124 -6.66 -8.82 1.96
CA ARG A 124 -6.84 -9.30 0.56
C ARG A 124 -6.09 -8.47 -0.48
N GLY A 125 -5.28 -7.50 -0.07
CA GLY A 125 -4.56 -6.58 -0.97
C GLY A 125 -5.44 -5.49 -1.58
N LYS A 126 -6.68 -5.31 -1.09
CA LYS A 126 -7.55 -4.22 -1.54
C LYS A 126 -7.17 -2.94 -0.81
N LEU A 127 -6.83 -1.90 -1.57
CA LEU A 127 -6.52 -0.58 -1.03
C LEU A 127 -7.80 0.27 -1.03
N SER A 128 -8.19 0.76 0.15
CA SER A 128 -9.20 1.82 0.26
C SER A 128 -8.50 3.15 0.07
N LEU A 129 -9.02 3.94 -0.87
CA LEU A 129 -8.46 5.24 -1.21
C LEU A 129 -9.40 6.35 -0.77
N SER A 130 -8.79 7.41 -0.25
CA SER A 130 -9.46 8.68 0.02
C SER A 130 -8.88 9.73 -0.93
N PRO A 131 -9.72 10.57 -1.53
CA PRO A 131 -9.22 11.67 -2.33
C PRO A 131 -8.51 12.68 -1.43
N VAL A 132 -7.41 13.23 -1.92
CA VAL A 132 -6.75 14.36 -1.28
C VAL A 132 -7.25 15.61 -1.98
N ASP A 133 -7.86 16.52 -1.22
CA ASP A 133 -8.08 17.88 -1.70
C ASP A 133 -6.72 18.47 -2.03
N VAL A 134 -6.47 18.66 -3.32
CA VAL A 134 -5.49 19.64 -3.77
C VAL A 134 -6.12 21.00 -3.50
N GLU A 135 -6.05 21.45 -2.24
CA GLU A 135 -6.10 22.87 -1.96
C GLU A 135 -4.95 23.48 -2.77
N GLU A 136 -5.28 24.14 -3.87
CA GLU A 136 -4.34 24.98 -4.61
C GLU A 136 -3.78 26.01 -3.62
N ALA A 137 -2.52 25.85 -3.26
CA ALA A 137 -1.74 26.81 -2.48
C ALA A 137 -1.39 28.04 -3.32
#